data_AF-A0A399FVW5-F1
#
_entry.id   AF-A0A399FVW5-F1
#
_cell.length_a   1.000
_cell.length_b   1.000
_cell.length_c   1.000
_cell.angle_alpha   90.00
_cell.angle_beta   90.00
_cell.angle_gamma   90.00
#
_symmetry.space_group_name_H-M   'P 1'
#
loop_
_entity.id
_entity.type
_entity.pdbx_description
1 polymer ?
#
loop_
_entity_poly.entity_id
_entity_poly.type
_entity_poly.pdbx_seq_one_letter_code
_entity_poly.pdbx_strand_id
1 'polypeptide(L)'
;MVVAALLTAIAGGCLLAAFLLLGARWPARGPHVAVVAWQALGLAWGVSVIGALLAFGLAPYDQGVLYGLTALIRDAAANGLRLDALLEGRLAATRVAALVAAAGLTLMLFWGLAVSFIQVVRTRRRHRALLELVAHDHPEVPGARVLDHPAAAAYCLPGVLNSQIVISAGALEVLDRRELAAVLSHEHAHLRQRHDLVLLPFSSLKRAFPRLRFMERCYNAVALLIEMCADDHARRRHSPRELATALVRFGSAGGAAIPAGAMAVVPNEQQPEVLARVSRLLNPAALSRRATATVLAGSASLMTATFTLWHLPM
;
A
#
# COMPACT_ATOMS: atom_id res chain seq x y z
N MET A 1 4.64 13.60 30.11
CA MET A 1 5.85 12.97 29.45
C MET A 1 5.67 11.49 29.11
N VAL A 2 4.85 10.76 29.86
CA VAL A 2 4.63 9.32 29.68
C VAL A 2 4.05 8.97 28.30
N VAL A 3 3.08 9.75 27.81
CA VAL A 3 2.46 9.52 26.49
C VAL A 3 3.49 9.58 25.36
N ALA A 4 4.41 10.54 25.39
CA ALA A 4 5.47 10.65 24.38
C ALA A 4 6.37 9.39 24.35
N ALA A 5 6.70 8.85 25.53
CA ALA A 5 7.46 7.61 25.63
C ALA A 5 6.68 6.39 25.13
N LEU A 6 5.39 6.28 25.48
CA LEU A 6 4.52 5.19 25.02
C LEU A 6 4.32 5.21 23.50
N LEU A 7 4.08 6.39 22.92
CA LEU A 7 3.96 6.55 21.47
C LEU A 7 5.28 6.23 20.76
N THR A 8 6.42 6.64 21.34
CA THR A 8 7.74 6.26 20.80
C THR A 8 7.95 4.74 20.85
N ALA A 9 7.55 4.08 21.94
CA ALA A 9 7.62 2.64 22.07
C ALA A 9 6.73 1.92 21.03
N ILE A 10 5.52 2.43 20.78
CA ILE A 10 4.64 1.90 19.73
C ILE A 10 5.28 2.08 18.34
N ALA A 11 5.84 3.26 18.04
CA ALA A 11 6.50 3.52 16.76
C ALA A 11 7.67 2.56 16.52
N GLY A 12 8.54 2.36 17.53
CA GLY A 12 9.63 1.39 17.48
C GLY A 12 9.13 -0.04 17.33
N GLY A 13 8.09 -0.41 18.08
CA GLY A 13 7.43 -1.71 18.00
C GLY A 13 6.84 -1.99 16.61
N CYS A 14 6.28 -0.98 15.94
CA CYS A 14 5.75 -1.11 14.58
C CYS A 14 6.86 -1.38 13.56
N LEU A 15 8.02 -0.72 13.69
CA LEU A 15 9.17 -0.99 12.81
C LEU A 15 9.72 -2.41 13.02
N LEU A 16 9.84 -2.85 14.28
CA LEU A 16 10.25 -4.21 14.60
C LEU A 16 9.26 -5.24 14.05
N ALA A 17 7.96 -5.03 14.28
CA ALA A 17 6.91 -5.91 13.77
C ALA A 17 6.90 -5.97 12.23
N ALA A 18 7.08 -4.84 11.54
CA ALA A 18 7.21 -4.80 10.09
C ALA A 18 8.45 -5.57 9.60
N PHE A 19 9.59 -5.43 10.27
CA PHE A 19 10.79 -6.21 9.96
C PHE A 19 10.59 -7.72 10.14
N LEU A 20 9.97 -8.13 11.25
CA LEU A 20 9.62 -9.54 11.48
C LEU A 20 8.61 -10.06 10.46
N LEU A 21 7.66 -9.23 10.04
CA LEU A 21 6.65 -9.58 9.06
C LEU A 21 7.23 -9.82 7.66
N LEU A 22 8.28 -9.09 7.27
CA LEU A 22 9.01 -9.35 6.02
C LEU A 22 9.64 -10.75 5.97
N GLY A 23 10.06 -11.29 7.11
CA GLY A 23 10.63 -12.63 7.22
C GLY A 23 9.59 -13.74 7.45
N ALA A 24 8.33 -13.38 7.68
CA ALA A 24 7.30 -14.33 8.07
C ALA A 24 6.78 -15.12 6.87
N ARG A 25 6.50 -16.43 7.07
CA ARG A 25 5.92 -17.31 6.04
C ARG A 25 4.39 -17.37 6.06
N TRP A 26 3.78 -16.96 7.17
CA TRP A 26 2.32 -16.98 7.33
C TRP A 26 1.56 -15.98 6.42
N PRO A 27 2.12 -14.82 5.99
CA PRO A 27 1.39 -13.89 5.14
C PRO A 27 0.87 -14.53 3.84
N ALA A 28 1.65 -15.43 3.24
CA ALA A 28 1.23 -16.19 2.06
C ALA A 28 0.03 -17.12 2.34
N ARG A 29 -0.22 -17.52 3.59
CA ARG A 29 -1.36 -18.38 3.98
C ARG A 29 -2.65 -17.59 4.24
N GLY A 30 -2.55 -16.27 4.37
CA GLY A 30 -3.66 -15.38 4.69
C GLY A 30 -3.38 -13.96 4.19
N PRO A 31 -3.28 -13.76 2.86
CA PRO A 31 -2.74 -12.52 2.30
C PRO A 31 -3.59 -11.30 2.66
N HIS A 32 -4.93 -11.44 2.68
CA HIS A 32 -5.82 -10.36 3.09
C HIS A 32 -5.56 -9.93 4.55
N VAL A 33 -5.36 -10.89 5.45
CA VAL A 33 -5.09 -10.63 6.87
C VAL A 33 -3.73 -9.95 7.04
N ALA A 34 -2.74 -10.37 6.23
CA ALA A 34 -1.42 -9.74 6.22
C ALA A 34 -1.46 -8.31 5.69
N VAL A 35 -2.25 -8.02 4.64
CA VAL A 35 -2.46 -6.65 4.15
C VAL A 35 -3.07 -5.77 5.23
N VAL A 36 -4.07 -6.26 5.99
CA VAL A 36 -4.63 -5.53 7.13
C VAL A 36 -3.56 -5.23 8.19
N ALA A 37 -2.73 -6.23 8.54
CA ALA A 37 -1.64 -6.03 9.49
C ALA A 37 -0.62 -4.99 9.00
N TRP A 38 -0.23 -5.04 7.72
CA TRP A 38 0.66 -4.05 7.10
C TRP A 38 0.08 -2.63 7.16
N GLN A 39 -1.21 -2.47 6.86
CA GLN A 39 -1.89 -1.17 6.97
C GLN A 39 -1.92 -0.68 8.41
N ALA A 40 -2.29 -1.54 9.35
CA ALA A 40 -2.30 -1.19 10.77
C ALA A 40 -0.91 -0.77 11.25
N LEU A 41 0.15 -1.50 10.91
CA LEU A 41 1.53 -1.15 11.27
C LEU A 41 1.96 0.20 10.67
N GLY A 42 1.69 0.43 9.39
CA GLY A 42 2.04 1.69 8.72
C GLY A 42 1.32 2.90 9.31
N LEU A 43 0.01 2.76 9.56
CA LEU A 43 -0.80 3.82 10.16
C LEU A 43 -0.40 4.09 11.61
N ALA A 44 -0.20 3.04 12.43
CA ALA A 44 0.19 3.23 13.82
C ALA A 44 1.56 3.87 13.92
N TRP A 45 2.52 3.42 13.10
CA TRP A 45 3.83 4.06 13.04
C TRP A 45 3.74 5.55 12.75
N GLY A 46 3.02 5.95 11.69
CA GLY A 46 2.90 7.36 11.32
C GLY A 46 2.22 8.20 12.41
N VAL A 47 1.09 7.73 12.93
CA VAL A 47 0.32 8.42 13.99
C VAL A 47 1.13 8.47 15.29
N SER A 48 1.86 7.41 15.65
CA SER A 48 2.67 7.37 16.86
C SER A 48 3.91 8.27 16.78
N VAL A 49 4.60 8.34 15.64
CA VAL A 49 5.76 9.26 15.50
C VAL A 49 5.31 10.71 15.58
N ILE A 50 4.25 11.09 14.85
CA ILE A 50 3.70 12.45 14.91
C ILE A 50 3.20 12.75 16.33
N GLY A 51 2.46 11.83 16.92
CA GLY A 51 1.91 11.99 18.27
C GLY A 51 2.99 12.10 19.34
N ALA A 52 4.09 11.35 19.24
CA ALA A 52 5.21 11.44 20.18
C ALA A 52 5.90 12.80 20.12
N LEU A 53 6.15 13.31 18.91
CA LEU A 53 6.73 14.63 18.67
C LEU A 53 5.82 15.75 19.21
N LEU A 54 4.51 15.65 18.94
CA LEU A 54 3.52 16.61 19.46
C LEU A 54 3.38 16.53 20.97
N ALA A 55 3.31 15.32 21.55
CA ALA A 55 3.23 15.13 22.99
C ALA A 55 4.44 15.77 23.70
N PHE A 56 5.63 15.59 23.16
CA PHE A 56 6.84 16.21 23.71
C PHE A 56 6.83 17.74 23.55
N GLY A 57 6.50 18.24 22.35
CA GLY A 57 6.47 19.67 22.06
C GLY A 57 5.41 20.44 22.86
N LEU A 58 4.23 19.84 23.03
CA LEU A 58 3.08 20.41 23.73
C LEU A 58 3.06 20.12 25.24
N ALA A 59 4.11 19.50 25.78
CA ALA A 59 4.22 19.19 27.20
C ALA A 59 3.91 20.36 28.15
N PRO A 60 4.25 21.65 27.84
CA PRO A 60 3.89 22.78 28.71
C PRO A 60 2.40 23.01 28.92
N TYR A 61 1.54 22.56 27.99
CA TYR A 61 0.09 22.77 28.09
C TYR A 61 -0.61 21.72 28.95
N ASP A 62 0.05 20.59 29.25
CA ASP A 62 -0.41 19.51 30.12
C ASP A 62 -1.81 18.91 29.83
N GLN A 63 -2.30 19.05 28.59
CA GLN A 63 -3.67 18.70 28.21
C GLN A 63 -3.75 17.47 27.28
N GLY A 64 -2.65 16.77 27.03
CA GLY A 64 -2.61 15.74 25.98
C GLY A 64 -2.31 16.32 24.60
N VAL A 65 -2.15 15.44 23.60
CA VAL A 65 -1.76 15.86 22.24
C VAL A 65 -2.86 16.70 21.59
N LEU A 66 -4.10 16.19 21.64
CA LEU A 66 -5.20 16.78 20.88
C LEU A 66 -5.61 18.13 21.46
N TYR A 67 -5.84 18.20 22.78
CA TYR A 67 -6.19 19.45 23.45
C TYR A 67 -5.00 20.41 23.53
N GLY A 68 -3.77 19.91 23.71
CA GLY A 68 -2.55 20.73 23.66
C GLY A 68 -2.39 21.46 22.32
N LEU A 69 -2.76 20.83 21.20
CA LEU A 69 -2.73 21.49 19.89
C LEU A 69 -3.77 22.63 19.82
N THR A 70 -4.96 22.42 20.39
CA THR A 70 -5.97 23.48 20.46
C THR A 70 -5.55 24.62 21.38
N ALA A 71 -4.86 24.30 22.48
CA ALA A 71 -4.31 25.29 23.40
C ALA A 71 -3.22 26.13 22.72
N LEU A 72 -2.32 25.48 21.97
CA LEU A 72 -1.30 26.15 21.16
C LEU A 72 -1.90 27.14 20.16
N ILE A 73 -2.92 26.72 19.42
CA ILE A 73 -3.59 27.57 18.42
C ILE A 73 -4.26 28.78 19.10
N ARG A 74 -4.92 28.56 20.24
CA ARG A 74 -5.56 29.62 21.02
C ARG A 74 -4.54 30.62 21.57
N ASP A 75 -3.44 30.12 22.10
CA ASP A 75 -2.34 30.91 22.64
C ASP A 75 -1.70 31.77 21.55
N ALA A 76 -1.40 31.18 20.38
CA ALA A 76 -0.88 31.90 19.23
C ALA A 76 -1.85 33.00 18.73
N ALA A 77 -3.16 32.74 18.75
CA ALA A 77 -4.18 33.71 18.36
C ALA A 77 -4.35 34.86 19.37
N ALA A 78 -4.24 34.56 20.67
CA ALA A 78 -4.37 35.55 21.74
C ALA A 78 -3.12 36.43 21.90
N ASN A 79 -1.93 35.84 21.73
CA ASN A 79 -0.64 36.46 22.06
C ASN A 79 0.23 36.79 20.83
N GLY A 80 -0.31 36.66 19.61
CA GLY A 80 0.39 37.07 18.38
C GLY A 80 1.68 36.31 18.10
N LEU A 81 1.66 34.98 18.26
CA LEU A 81 2.84 34.08 18.19
C LEU A 81 3.91 34.26 19.27
N ARG A 82 3.69 35.09 20.30
CA ARG A 82 4.52 35.06 21.51
C ARG A 82 4.17 33.83 22.36
N LEU A 83 4.90 32.75 22.13
CA LEU A 83 4.68 31.44 22.72
C LEU A 83 5.57 31.27 23.96
N ASP A 84 5.37 32.12 24.96
CA ASP A 84 6.26 32.21 26.13
C ASP A 84 6.34 30.85 26.86
N ALA A 85 5.20 30.15 27.01
CA ALA A 85 5.13 28.80 27.61
C ALA A 85 5.99 27.74 26.87
N LEU A 86 6.22 27.92 25.57
CA LEU A 86 7.06 27.04 24.75
C LEU A 86 8.53 27.46 24.74
N LEU A 87 8.78 28.76 24.83
CA LEU A 87 10.11 29.37 24.78
C LEU A 87 10.79 29.42 26.16
N GLU A 88 10.06 29.10 27.22
CA GLU A 88 10.58 28.99 28.58
C GLU A 88 11.33 27.67 28.83
N GLY A 89 12.48 27.81 29.49
CA GLY A 89 13.28 26.71 30.03
C GLY A 89 14.30 26.09 29.06
N ARG A 90 15.12 25.18 29.59
CA ARG A 90 16.27 24.59 28.87
C ARG A 90 15.90 23.71 27.67
N LEU A 91 14.65 23.27 27.57
CA LEU A 91 14.14 22.41 26.50
C LEU A 91 13.33 23.17 25.45
N ALA A 92 13.29 24.50 25.50
CA ALA A 92 12.51 25.32 24.57
C ALA A 92 12.86 25.02 23.10
N ALA A 93 14.14 25.08 22.75
CA ALA A 93 14.61 24.81 21.39
C ALA A 93 14.25 23.39 20.90
N THR A 94 14.36 22.38 21.77
CA THR A 94 14.05 20.99 21.40
C THR A 94 12.54 20.75 21.25
N ARG A 95 11.70 21.41 22.06
CA ARG A 95 10.24 21.38 21.92
C ARG A 95 9.79 22.01 20.61
N VAL A 96 10.31 23.20 20.29
CA VAL A 96 10.03 23.86 19.01
C VAL A 96 10.49 23.00 17.84
N ALA A 97 11.71 22.44 17.91
CA ALA A 97 12.21 21.53 16.89
C ALA A 97 11.31 20.29 16.73
N ALA A 98 10.78 19.74 17.82
CA ALA A 98 9.84 18.61 17.78
C ALA A 98 8.51 18.98 17.10
N LEU A 99 7.94 20.16 17.40
CA LEU A 99 6.73 20.66 16.74
C LEU A 99 6.94 20.90 15.25
N VAL A 100 8.05 21.52 14.87
CA VAL A 100 8.43 21.72 13.47
C VAL A 100 8.63 20.38 12.77
N ALA A 101 9.27 19.41 13.42
CA ALA A 101 9.43 18.07 12.88
C ALA A 101 8.09 17.34 12.72
N ALA A 102 7.16 17.46 13.68
CA ALA A 102 5.81 16.90 13.57
C ALA A 102 5.04 17.52 12.40
N ALA A 103 5.07 18.84 12.26
CA ALA A 103 4.42 19.55 11.16
C ALA A 103 5.04 19.17 9.81
N GLY A 104 6.37 19.16 9.71
CA GLY A 104 7.11 18.78 8.51
C GLY A 104 6.86 17.33 8.10
N LEU A 105 6.87 16.39 9.06
CA LEU A 105 6.56 14.99 8.80
C LEU A 105 5.12 14.80 8.34
N THR A 106 4.16 15.45 9.00
CA THR A 106 2.74 15.43 8.61
C THR A 106 2.59 15.94 7.18
N LEU A 107 3.13 17.12 6.88
CA LEU A 107 3.07 17.70 5.55
C LEU A 107 3.72 16.79 4.50
N MET A 108 4.89 16.23 4.79
CA MET A 108 5.60 15.32 3.88
C MET A 108 4.78 14.06 3.57
N LEU A 109 4.15 13.43 4.57
CA LEU A 109 3.33 12.24 4.38
C LEU A 109 2.06 12.55 3.57
N PHE A 110 1.33 13.61 3.93
CA PHE A 110 0.12 14.02 3.21
C PHE A 110 0.42 14.49 1.79
N TRP A 111 1.48 15.29 1.61
CA TRP A 111 1.93 15.75 0.30
C TRP A 111 2.39 14.58 -0.57
N GLY A 112 3.18 13.65 -0.02
CA GLY A 112 3.61 12.45 -0.71
C GLY A 112 2.43 11.61 -1.21
N LEU A 113 1.41 11.44 -0.36
CA LEU A 113 0.19 10.73 -0.72
C LEU A 113 -0.61 11.47 -1.81
N ALA A 114 -0.77 12.79 -1.68
CA ALA A 114 -1.49 13.62 -2.64
C ALA A 114 -0.80 13.63 -4.01
N VAL A 115 0.52 13.82 -4.05
CA VAL A 115 1.30 13.81 -5.30
C VAL A 115 1.24 12.42 -5.95
N SER A 116 1.41 11.34 -5.18
CA SER A 116 1.30 9.98 -5.70
C SER A 116 -0.09 9.71 -6.28
N PHE A 117 -1.13 10.11 -5.56
CA PHE A 117 -2.51 10.00 -6.03
C PHE A 117 -2.73 10.78 -7.34
N ILE A 118 -2.32 12.05 -7.39
CA ILE A 118 -2.46 12.91 -8.57
C ILE A 118 -1.70 12.33 -9.76
N GLN A 119 -0.46 11.87 -9.56
CA GLN A 119 0.35 11.27 -10.63
C GLN A 119 -0.28 9.99 -11.16
N VAL A 120 -0.74 9.10 -10.28
CA VAL A 120 -1.44 7.87 -10.66
C VAL A 120 -2.70 8.21 -11.47
N VAL A 121 -3.50 9.17 -11.01
CA VAL A 121 -4.69 9.62 -11.73
C VAL A 121 -4.34 10.22 -13.10
N ARG A 122 -3.31 11.07 -13.18
CA ARG A 122 -2.88 11.72 -14.44
C ARG A 122 -2.36 10.71 -15.46
N THR A 123 -1.44 9.83 -15.06
CA THR A 123 -0.90 8.79 -15.93
C THR A 123 -2.01 7.87 -16.43
N ARG A 124 -2.93 7.47 -15.55
CA ARG A 124 -4.09 6.64 -15.93
C ARG A 124 -5.04 7.35 -16.88
N ARG A 125 -5.30 8.65 -16.71
CA ARG A 125 -6.12 9.45 -17.65
C ARG A 125 -5.47 9.51 -19.04
N ARG A 126 -4.15 9.76 -19.10
CA ARG A 126 -3.41 9.77 -20.36
C ARG A 126 -3.42 8.40 -21.04
N HIS A 127 -3.18 7.33 -20.30
CA HIS A 127 -3.22 5.96 -20.83
C HIS A 127 -4.62 5.61 -21.34
N ARG A 128 -5.69 5.99 -20.64
CA ARG A 128 -7.07 5.80 -21.15
C ARG A 128 -7.31 6.53 -22.46
N ALA A 129 -6.92 7.80 -22.56
CA ALA A 129 -7.10 8.56 -23.79
C ALA A 129 -6.37 7.90 -24.97
N LEU A 130 -5.18 7.35 -24.73
CA LEU A 130 -4.45 6.60 -25.75
C LEU A 130 -5.11 5.25 -26.09
N LEU A 131 -5.70 4.57 -25.10
CA LEU A 131 -6.36 3.29 -25.32
C LEU A 131 -7.74 3.44 -25.95
N GLU A 132 -8.46 4.54 -25.73
CA GLU A 132 -9.68 4.85 -26.48
C GLU A 132 -9.40 4.99 -27.98
N LEU A 133 -8.18 5.39 -28.35
CA LEU A 133 -7.77 5.55 -29.75
C LEU A 133 -7.28 4.24 -30.41
N VAL A 134 -6.83 3.25 -29.63
CA VAL A 134 -6.12 2.06 -30.15
C VAL A 134 -6.85 0.75 -29.81
N ALA A 135 -7.60 0.71 -28.71
CA ALA A 135 -8.26 -0.51 -28.26
C ALA A 135 -9.70 -0.58 -28.79
N HIS A 136 -10.11 -1.77 -29.23
CA HIS A 136 -11.43 -2.02 -29.82
C HIS A 136 -12.24 -2.99 -28.94
N ASP A 137 -13.57 -2.94 -29.06
CA ASP A 137 -14.45 -3.91 -28.39
C ASP A 137 -14.41 -5.25 -29.15
N HIS A 138 -14.17 -6.35 -28.44
CA HIS A 138 -14.11 -7.68 -29.05
C HIS A 138 -15.31 -8.54 -28.66
N PRO A 139 -16.03 -9.16 -29.63
CA PRO A 139 -17.27 -9.89 -29.37
C PRO A 139 -17.09 -11.14 -28.48
N GLU A 140 -15.89 -11.72 -28.43
CA GLU A 140 -15.61 -12.90 -27.61
C GLU A 140 -15.35 -12.58 -26.12
N VAL A 141 -15.16 -11.30 -25.73
CA VAL A 141 -14.92 -10.91 -24.33
C VAL A 141 -15.77 -9.69 -23.95
N PRO A 142 -17.04 -9.89 -23.57
CA PRO A 142 -17.93 -8.79 -23.19
C PRO A 142 -17.37 -7.99 -22.00
N GLY A 143 -17.12 -6.70 -22.19
CA GLY A 143 -16.64 -5.78 -21.13
C GLY A 143 -15.11 -5.63 -21.02
N ALA A 144 -14.32 -6.24 -21.91
CA ALA A 144 -12.88 -6.00 -22.02
C ALA A 144 -12.53 -5.37 -23.38
N ARG A 145 -11.56 -4.45 -23.37
CA ARG A 145 -11.01 -3.80 -24.57
C ARG A 145 -9.79 -4.58 -25.05
N VAL A 146 -9.72 -4.90 -26.34
CA VAL A 146 -8.57 -5.61 -26.93
C VAL A 146 -7.59 -4.60 -27.50
N LEU A 147 -6.32 -4.75 -27.13
CA LEU A 147 -5.20 -3.97 -27.63
C LEU A 147 -4.39 -4.84 -28.61
N ASP A 148 -4.19 -4.34 -29.83
CA ASP A 148 -3.38 -5.02 -30.85
C ASP A 148 -1.88 -4.92 -30.51
N HIS A 149 -1.45 -5.75 -29.56
CA HIS A 149 -0.08 -5.82 -29.10
C HIS A 149 0.36 -7.29 -29.00
N PRO A 150 1.52 -7.66 -29.57
CA PRO A 150 1.96 -9.05 -29.63
C PRO A 150 2.42 -9.61 -28.27
N ALA A 151 2.82 -8.74 -27.32
CA ALA A 151 3.15 -9.21 -25.97
C ALA A 151 1.87 -9.58 -25.20
N ALA A 152 1.84 -10.76 -24.60
CA ALA A 152 0.71 -11.22 -23.80
C ALA A 152 0.61 -10.41 -22.49
N ALA A 153 -0.44 -9.60 -22.36
CA ALA A 153 -0.71 -8.77 -21.19
C ALA A 153 -2.21 -8.63 -20.97
N ALA A 154 -2.64 -8.73 -19.72
CA ALA A 154 -3.96 -8.32 -19.28
C ALA A 154 -3.77 -7.38 -18.09
N TYR A 155 -4.44 -6.23 -18.09
CA TYR A 155 -4.37 -5.31 -16.96
C TYR A 155 -5.62 -4.45 -16.82
N CYS A 156 -5.90 -4.08 -15.58
CA CYS A 156 -6.99 -3.19 -15.23
C CYS A 156 -6.64 -1.71 -15.23
N LEU A 157 -7.55 -0.90 -15.77
CA LEU A 157 -7.54 0.56 -15.67
C LEU A 157 -8.67 1.04 -14.74
N PRO A 158 -8.41 1.20 -13.43
CA PRO A 158 -9.40 1.65 -12.44
C PRO A 158 -9.83 3.09 -12.69
N GLY A 159 -11.12 3.30 -12.98
CA GLY A 159 -11.72 4.60 -13.28
C GLY A 159 -12.61 5.09 -12.16
N VAL A 160 -12.75 6.41 -12.03
CA VAL A 160 -13.64 7.02 -11.02
C VAL A 160 -15.10 6.69 -11.33
N LEU A 161 -15.44 6.57 -12.62
CA LEU A 161 -16.78 6.23 -13.11
C LEU A 161 -16.79 4.92 -13.92
N ASN A 162 -15.77 4.68 -14.78
CA ASN A 162 -15.71 3.51 -15.65
C ASN A 162 -14.35 2.81 -15.52
N SER A 163 -14.33 1.66 -14.86
CA SER A 163 -13.17 0.77 -14.82
C SER A 163 -13.22 -0.17 -16.02
N GLN A 164 -12.09 -0.31 -16.73
CA GLN A 164 -11.99 -1.13 -17.94
C GLN A 164 -10.86 -2.14 -17.80
N ILE A 165 -11.07 -3.36 -18.31
CA ILE A 165 -10.05 -4.39 -18.43
C ILE A 165 -9.50 -4.32 -19.86
N VAL A 166 -8.18 -4.28 -20.00
CA VAL A 166 -7.50 -4.29 -21.30
C VAL A 166 -6.78 -5.61 -21.44
N ILE A 167 -6.97 -6.28 -22.58
CA ILE A 167 -6.34 -7.55 -22.92
C ILE A 167 -5.59 -7.36 -24.24
N SER A 168 -4.36 -7.84 -24.35
CA SER A 168 -3.65 -7.79 -25.62
C SER A 168 -4.04 -8.93 -26.56
N ALA A 169 -3.91 -8.72 -27.87
CA ALA A 169 -4.07 -9.77 -28.86
C ALA A 169 -3.17 -10.99 -28.58
N GLY A 170 -1.90 -10.76 -28.18
CA GLY A 170 -1.00 -11.84 -27.78
C GLY A 170 -1.49 -12.65 -26.56
N ALA A 171 -2.30 -12.05 -25.68
CA ALA A 171 -2.92 -12.79 -24.58
C ALA A 171 -4.05 -13.71 -25.07
N LEU A 172 -4.81 -13.28 -26.09
CA LEU A 172 -5.86 -14.11 -26.71
C LEU A 172 -5.28 -15.27 -27.53
N GLU A 173 -4.10 -15.10 -28.11
CA GLU A 173 -3.40 -16.16 -28.85
C GLU A 173 -2.78 -17.22 -27.94
N VAL A 174 -2.33 -16.82 -26.75
CA VAL A 174 -1.58 -17.69 -25.82
C VAL A 174 -2.48 -18.41 -24.81
N LEU A 175 -3.62 -17.82 -24.44
CA LEU A 175 -4.51 -18.36 -23.42
C LEU A 175 -5.73 -19.05 -24.01
N ASP A 176 -6.11 -20.20 -23.44
CA ASP A 176 -7.39 -20.81 -23.74
C ASP A 176 -8.56 -20.05 -23.08
N ARG A 177 -9.80 -20.39 -23.44
CA ARG A 177 -11.01 -19.70 -22.91
C ARG A 177 -11.13 -19.76 -21.38
N ARG A 178 -10.68 -20.85 -20.74
CA ARG A 178 -10.80 -21.03 -19.29
C ARG A 178 -9.69 -20.29 -18.56
N GLU A 179 -8.48 -20.34 -19.08
CA GLU A 179 -7.32 -19.56 -18.63
C GLU A 179 -7.61 -18.06 -18.73
N LEU A 180 -8.16 -17.60 -19.86
CA LEU A 180 -8.56 -16.22 -20.07
C LEU A 180 -9.64 -15.78 -19.08
N ALA A 181 -10.66 -16.62 -18.86
CA ALA A 181 -11.71 -16.33 -17.87
C ALA A 181 -11.15 -16.23 -16.44
N ALA A 182 -10.17 -17.06 -16.09
CA ALA A 182 -9.48 -17.00 -14.79
C ALA A 182 -8.69 -15.70 -14.63
N VAL A 183 -7.96 -15.26 -15.66
CA VAL A 183 -7.23 -13.98 -15.68
C VAL A 183 -8.20 -12.81 -15.57
N LEU A 184 -9.30 -12.81 -16.33
CA LEU A 184 -10.32 -11.77 -16.24
C LEU A 184 -10.95 -11.66 -14.84
N SER A 185 -11.17 -12.79 -14.18
CA SER A 185 -11.68 -12.85 -12.80
C SER A 185 -10.66 -12.28 -11.79
N HIS A 186 -9.36 -12.53 -12.01
CA HIS A 186 -8.26 -11.94 -11.25
C HIS A 186 -8.21 -10.42 -11.45
N GLU A 187 -8.23 -9.95 -12.69
CA GLU A 187 -8.24 -8.54 -13.06
C GLU A 187 -9.46 -7.82 -12.45
N HIS A 188 -10.66 -8.39 -12.58
CA HIS A 188 -11.86 -7.84 -11.96
C HIS A 188 -11.75 -7.71 -10.43
N ALA A 189 -11.00 -8.60 -9.77
CA ALA A 189 -10.75 -8.52 -8.34
C ALA A 189 -9.98 -7.24 -7.96
N HIS A 190 -8.98 -6.83 -8.76
CA HIS A 190 -8.25 -5.58 -8.54
C HIS A 190 -9.15 -4.36 -8.61
N LEU A 191 -10.09 -4.33 -9.56
CA LEU A 191 -11.06 -3.24 -9.70
C LEU A 191 -12.04 -3.19 -8.52
N ARG A 192 -12.58 -4.35 -8.14
CA ARG A 192 -13.58 -4.45 -7.06
C ARG A 192 -12.99 -4.11 -5.69
N GLN A 193 -11.77 -4.54 -5.41
CA GLN A 193 -11.10 -4.34 -4.12
C GLN A 193 -10.25 -3.07 -4.08
N ARG A 194 -10.18 -2.30 -5.18
CA ARG A 194 -9.38 -1.06 -5.31
C ARG A 194 -7.97 -1.23 -4.76
N HIS A 195 -7.34 -2.33 -5.19
CA HIS A 195 -6.00 -2.73 -4.75
C HIS A 195 -4.94 -1.64 -5.00
N ASP A 196 -5.18 -0.77 -5.97
CA ASP A 196 -4.37 0.42 -6.22
C ASP A 196 -4.37 1.39 -5.03
N LEU A 197 -5.51 1.64 -4.40
CA LEU A 197 -5.61 2.53 -3.22
C LEU A 197 -4.86 1.97 -2.01
N VAL A 198 -4.92 0.66 -1.81
CA VAL A 198 -4.23 -0.04 -0.72
C VAL A 198 -2.71 0.12 -0.83
N LEU A 199 -2.18 0.14 -2.05
CA LEU A 199 -0.75 0.25 -2.31
C LEU A 199 -0.23 1.71 -2.30
N LEU A 200 -1.11 2.71 -2.40
CA LEU A 200 -0.72 4.13 -2.46
C LEU A 200 0.17 4.59 -1.29
N PRO A 201 -0.14 4.29 -0.01
CA PRO A 201 0.71 4.71 1.11
C PRO A 201 2.14 4.17 0.99
N PHE A 202 2.28 2.90 0.63
CA PHE A 202 3.58 2.24 0.45
C PHE A 202 4.36 2.81 -0.75
N SER A 203 3.68 3.06 -1.87
CA SER A 203 4.31 3.68 -3.04
C SER A 203 4.79 5.11 -2.75
N SER A 204 4.01 5.86 -1.96
CA SER A 204 4.34 7.22 -1.54
C SER A 204 5.55 7.22 -0.61
N LEU A 205 5.59 6.26 0.32
CA LEU A 205 6.71 6.11 1.26
C LEU A 205 8.00 5.65 0.55
N LYS A 206 7.91 4.71 -0.40
CA LYS A 206 9.03 4.29 -1.26
C LYS A 206 9.61 5.50 -2.01
N ARG A 207 8.75 6.39 -2.53
CA ARG A 207 9.17 7.59 -3.26
C ARG A 207 9.72 8.68 -2.36
N ALA A 208 9.15 8.88 -1.17
CA ALA A 208 9.64 9.84 -0.19
C ALA A 208 11.02 9.45 0.37
N PHE A 209 11.30 8.15 0.47
CA PHE A 209 12.54 7.61 1.03
C PHE A 209 13.25 6.64 0.08
N PRO A 210 13.73 7.09 -1.09
CA PRO A 210 14.26 6.21 -2.14
C PRO A 210 15.56 5.51 -1.74
N ARG A 211 16.31 6.06 -0.77
CA ARG A 211 17.55 5.46 -0.26
C ARG A 211 17.31 4.34 0.75
N LEU A 212 16.09 4.21 1.28
CA LEU A 212 15.75 3.21 2.28
C LEU A 212 15.24 1.94 1.60
N ARG A 213 16.14 0.97 1.39
CA ARG A 213 15.79 -0.37 0.88
C ARG A 213 14.67 -1.06 1.67
N PHE A 214 14.51 -0.71 2.94
CA PHE A 214 13.40 -1.20 3.76
C PHE A 214 12.03 -0.83 3.17
N MET A 215 11.85 0.39 2.65
CA MET A 215 10.57 0.84 2.09
C MET A 215 10.24 0.12 0.79
N GLU A 216 11.26 -0.15 -0.02
CA GLU A 216 11.11 -0.99 -1.21
C GLU A 216 10.68 -2.42 -0.87
N ARG A 217 11.29 -3.04 0.15
CA ARG A 217 10.90 -4.38 0.61
C ARG A 217 9.46 -4.41 1.11
N CYS A 218 9.04 -3.41 1.90
CA CYS A 218 7.66 -3.29 2.37
C CYS A 218 6.67 -3.13 1.20
N TYR A 219 7.02 -2.29 0.21
CA TYR A 219 6.21 -2.11 -1.00
C TYR A 219 6.06 -3.42 -1.79
N ASN A 220 7.16 -4.11 -2.09
CA ASN A 220 7.14 -5.36 -2.86
C ASN A 220 6.37 -6.46 -2.09
N ALA A 221 6.56 -6.55 -0.77
CA ALA A 221 5.83 -7.52 0.06
C ALA A 221 4.31 -7.29 0.02
N VAL A 222 3.85 -6.04 0.15
CA VAL A 222 2.42 -5.72 0.09
C VAL A 222 1.87 -5.91 -1.34
N ALA A 223 2.64 -5.53 -2.37
CA ALA A 223 2.26 -5.76 -3.76
C ALA A 223 2.03 -7.25 -4.04
N LEU A 224 2.96 -8.12 -3.64
CA LEU A 224 2.82 -9.57 -3.78
C LEU A 224 1.60 -10.11 -3.01
N LEU A 225 1.33 -9.61 -1.81
CA LEU A 225 0.15 -10.02 -1.04
C LEU A 225 -1.16 -9.60 -1.71
N ILE A 226 -1.19 -8.44 -2.35
CA ILE A 226 -2.33 -7.95 -3.14
C ILE A 226 -2.59 -8.86 -4.34
N GLU A 227 -1.55 -9.27 -5.08
CA GLU A 227 -1.65 -10.25 -6.17
C GLU A 227 -2.22 -11.58 -5.65
N MET A 228 -1.74 -12.07 -4.51
CA MET A 228 -2.25 -13.27 -3.86
C MET A 228 -3.72 -13.15 -3.42
N CYS A 229 -4.19 -11.94 -3.06
CA CYS A 229 -5.59 -11.67 -2.75
C CYS A 229 -6.48 -11.73 -4.00
N ALA A 230 -6.00 -11.19 -5.13
CA ALA A 230 -6.69 -11.29 -6.41
C ALA A 230 -6.74 -12.73 -6.91
N ASP A 231 -5.66 -13.50 -6.75
CA ASP A 231 -5.64 -14.95 -7.01
C ASP A 231 -6.70 -15.69 -6.18
N ASP A 232 -6.78 -15.40 -4.87
CA ASP A 232 -7.79 -16.00 -4.00
C ASP A 232 -9.22 -15.65 -4.40
N HIS A 233 -9.45 -14.48 -5.01
CA HIS A 233 -10.75 -14.11 -5.55
C HIS A 233 -11.10 -14.93 -6.79
N ALA A 234 -10.16 -15.03 -7.75
CA ALA A 234 -10.34 -15.77 -9.00
C ALA A 234 -10.60 -17.26 -8.74
N ARG A 235 -9.89 -17.86 -7.77
CA ARG A 235 -10.05 -19.27 -7.35
C ARG A 235 -11.44 -19.63 -6.82
N ARG A 236 -12.27 -18.65 -6.44
CA ARG A 236 -13.66 -18.91 -6.02
C ARG A 236 -14.55 -19.30 -7.19
N ARG A 237 -14.16 -18.95 -8.42
CA ARG A 237 -14.97 -19.17 -9.63
C ARG A 237 -14.25 -19.99 -10.71
N HIS A 238 -12.92 -20.05 -10.67
CA HIS A 238 -12.09 -20.72 -11.67
C HIS A 238 -11.09 -21.68 -11.03
N SER A 239 -10.58 -22.62 -11.82
CA SER A 239 -9.61 -23.60 -11.33
C SER A 239 -8.28 -22.92 -10.96
N PRO A 240 -7.69 -23.23 -9.79
CA PRO A 240 -6.34 -22.75 -9.44
C PRO A 240 -5.29 -23.18 -10.46
N ARG A 241 -5.47 -24.33 -11.14
CA ARG A 241 -4.55 -24.80 -12.18
C ARG A 241 -4.64 -23.94 -13.43
N GLU A 242 -5.83 -23.54 -13.87
CA GLU A 242 -6.02 -22.67 -15.05
C GLU A 242 -5.33 -21.32 -14.83
N LEU A 243 -5.49 -20.72 -13.64
CA LEU A 243 -4.79 -19.49 -13.29
C LEU A 243 -3.27 -19.67 -13.22
N ALA A 244 -2.79 -20.76 -12.63
CA ALA A 244 -1.35 -21.05 -12.56
C ALA A 244 -0.74 -21.25 -13.95
N THR A 245 -1.42 -21.98 -14.85
CA THR A 245 -0.99 -22.16 -16.23
C THR A 245 -0.97 -20.83 -16.97
N ALA A 246 -2.00 -19.99 -16.82
CA ALA A 246 -2.03 -18.66 -17.42
C ALA A 246 -0.86 -17.78 -16.96
N LEU A 247 -0.53 -17.79 -15.66
CA LEU A 247 0.62 -17.05 -15.12
C LEU A 247 1.96 -17.53 -15.71
N VAL A 248 2.15 -18.85 -15.84
CA VAL A 248 3.35 -19.42 -16.46
C VAL A 248 3.42 -19.03 -17.93
N ARG A 249 2.32 -19.14 -18.68
CA ARG A 249 2.26 -18.77 -20.09
C ARG A 249 2.52 -17.29 -20.32
N PHE A 250 1.99 -16.40 -19.48
CA PHE A 250 2.33 -14.97 -19.52
C PHE A 250 3.81 -14.72 -19.23
N GLY A 251 4.38 -15.39 -18.22
CA GLY A 251 5.81 -15.28 -17.90
C GLY A 251 6.72 -15.78 -19.03
N SER A 252 6.29 -16.79 -19.80
CA SER A 252 7.03 -17.33 -20.94
C SER A 252 6.83 -16.51 -22.23
N ALA A 253 5.63 -15.97 -22.47
CA ALA A 253 5.29 -15.17 -23.65
C ALA A 253 5.79 -13.72 -23.58
N GLY A 254 5.96 -13.17 -22.38
CA GLY A 254 6.56 -11.85 -22.15
C GLY A 254 8.05 -11.75 -22.49
N GLY A 255 8.69 -12.87 -22.86
CA GLY A 255 10.08 -12.94 -23.33
C GLY A 255 10.27 -12.65 -24.83
N ALA A 256 9.23 -12.27 -25.57
CA ALA A 256 9.38 -11.85 -26.96
C ALA A 256 10.34 -10.64 -27.06
N ALA A 257 11.43 -10.82 -27.81
CA ALA A 257 12.59 -9.93 -27.90
C ALA A 257 12.24 -8.43 -27.91
N ILE A 258 12.73 -7.72 -26.88
CA ILE A 258 12.80 -6.26 -26.90
C ILE A 258 13.83 -5.86 -27.98
N PRO A 259 13.49 -5.02 -28.97
CA PRO A 259 14.43 -4.55 -29.96
C PRO A 259 15.65 -3.91 -29.29
N ALA A 260 16.85 -4.30 -29.72
CA ALA A 260 18.12 -3.79 -29.23
C ALA A 260 18.17 -2.26 -29.39
N GLY A 261 17.84 -1.52 -28.33
CA GLY A 261 17.76 -0.06 -28.35
C GLY A 261 16.91 0.56 -27.24
N ALA A 262 15.97 -0.19 -26.64
CA ALA A 262 15.23 0.28 -25.47
C ALA A 262 15.97 -0.14 -24.18
N MET A 263 16.49 0.83 -23.41
CA MET A 263 16.95 0.59 -22.05
C MET A 263 15.75 0.19 -21.17
N ALA A 264 15.40 -1.09 -21.19
CA ALA A 264 14.45 -1.68 -20.26
C ALA A 264 15.16 -1.99 -18.95
N VAL A 265 14.75 -1.30 -17.89
CA VAL A 265 15.13 -1.60 -16.52
C VAL A 265 14.54 -2.97 -16.13
N VAL A 266 15.42 -3.97 -16.08
CA VAL A 266 15.41 -5.24 -15.32
C VAL A 266 14.18 -6.18 -15.47
N PRO A 267 14.31 -7.32 -16.18
CA PRO A 267 13.31 -8.40 -16.18
C PRO A 267 13.49 -9.50 -15.11
N ASN A 268 14.49 -9.40 -14.21
CA ASN A 268 14.88 -10.53 -13.35
C ASN A 268 14.21 -10.59 -11.96
N GLU A 269 13.55 -9.52 -11.51
CA GLU A 269 12.92 -9.48 -10.17
C GLU A 269 11.50 -10.08 -10.12
N GLN A 270 10.82 -10.26 -11.26
CA GLN A 270 9.42 -10.73 -11.31
C GLN A 270 9.28 -12.27 -11.27
N GLN A 271 10.31 -13.01 -11.65
CA GLN A 271 10.32 -14.47 -11.63
C GLN A 271 10.05 -15.08 -10.24
N PRO A 272 10.67 -14.62 -9.14
CA PRO A 272 10.38 -15.17 -7.80
C PRO A 272 8.94 -14.91 -7.34
N GLU A 273 8.30 -13.83 -7.76
CA GLU A 273 6.91 -13.51 -7.41
C GLU A 273 5.91 -14.46 -8.11
N VAL A 274 6.10 -14.69 -9.41
CA VAL A 274 5.28 -15.63 -10.19
C VAL A 274 5.41 -17.04 -9.62
N LEU A 275 6.63 -17.48 -9.31
CA LEU A 275 6.87 -18.79 -8.70
C LEU A 275 6.19 -18.92 -7.33
N ALA A 276 6.23 -17.87 -6.50
CA ALA A 276 5.54 -17.87 -5.20
C ALA A 276 4.02 -18.01 -5.36
N ARG A 277 3.42 -17.31 -6.32
CA ARG A 277 1.98 -17.39 -6.64
C ARG A 277 1.59 -18.76 -7.18
N VAL A 278 2.32 -19.28 -8.17
CA VAL A 278 2.08 -20.60 -8.75
C VAL A 278 2.20 -21.70 -7.70
N SER A 279 3.28 -21.69 -6.91
CA SER A 279 3.48 -22.65 -5.82
C SER A 279 2.30 -22.66 -4.83
N ARG A 280 1.82 -21.47 -4.46
CA ARG A 280 0.67 -21.28 -3.57
C ARG A 280 -0.67 -21.73 -4.19
N LEU A 281 -0.88 -21.48 -5.49
CA LEU A 281 -2.07 -21.91 -6.20
C LEU A 281 -2.18 -23.44 -6.24
N LEU A 282 -1.05 -24.12 -6.45
CA LEU A 282 -0.97 -25.57 -6.51
C LEU A 282 -0.95 -26.24 -5.13
N ASN A 283 -0.40 -25.56 -4.12
CA ASN A 283 -0.29 -26.05 -2.73
C ASN A 283 -0.96 -25.08 -1.75
N PRO A 284 -2.30 -25.02 -1.72
CA PRO A 284 -2.98 -24.05 -0.90
C PRO A 284 -2.85 -24.39 0.60
N ALA A 285 -2.27 -23.46 1.35
CA ALA A 285 -2.21 -23.52 2.80
C ALA A 285 -3.00 -22.34 3.39
N ALA A 286 -4.02 -22.62 4.20
CA ALA A 286 -4.83 -21.59 4.84
C ALA A 286 -4.32 -21.27 6.25
N LEU A 287 -4.39 -20.00 6.62
CA LEU A 287 -4.18 -19.58 8.00
C LEU A 287 -5.33 -20.10 8.88
N SER A 288 -5.02 -20.57 10.10
CA SER A 288 -6.07 -21.04 11.02
C SER A 288 -7.00 -19.88 11.43
N ARG A 289 -8.25 -20.19 11.78
CA ARG A 289 -9.22 -19.18 12.26
C ARG A 289 -8.72 -18.45 13.50
N ARG A 290 -8.06 -19.17 14.42
CA ARG A 290 -7.45 -18.60 15.63
C ARG A 290 -6.36 -17.60 15.28
N ALA A 291 -5.40 -17.99 14.43
CA ALA A 291 -4.33 -17.09 14.01
C ALA A 291 -4.85 -15.87 13.27
N THR A 292 -5.88 -16.04 12.42
CA THR A 292 -6.58 -14.93 11.75
C THR A 292 -7.18 -13.96 12.77
N ALA A 293 -7.94 -14.46 13.74
CA ALA A 293 -8.54 -13.64 14.78
C ALA A 293 -7.48 -12.92 15.62
N THR A 294 -6.37 -13.59 15.98
CA THR A 294 -5.27 -13.00 16.74
C THR A 294 -4.63 -11.83 16.00
N VAL A 295 -4.34 -11.97 14.69
CA VAL A 295 -3.73 -10.88 13.91
C VAL A 295 -4.69 -9.71 13.75
N LEU A 296 -5.96 -9.97 13.48
CA LEU A 296 -6.97 -8.92 13.35
C LEU A 296 -7.22 -8.19 14.67
N ALA A 297 -7.35 -8.92 15.77
CA ALA A 297 -7.49 -8.35 17.11
C ALA A 297 -6.24 -7.55 17.51
N GLY A 298 -5.03 -8.07 17.24
CA GLY A 298 -3.79 -7.35 17.47
C GLY A 298 -3.70 -6.05 16.66
N SER A 299 -4.13 -6.08 15.40
CA SER A 299 -4.20 -4.89 14.54
C SER A 299 -5.19 -3.85 15.08
N ALA A 300 -6.38 -4.29 15.51
CA ALA A 300 -7.38 -3.42 16.11
C ALA A 300 -6.90 -2.83 17.44
N SER A 301 -6.33 -3.65 18.33
CA SER A 301 -5.79 -3.21 19.61
C SER A 301 -4.65 -2.21 19.44
N LEU A 302 -3.76 -2.41 18.47
CA LEU A 302 -2.70 -1.47 18.13
C LEU A 302 -3.27 -0.10 17.72
N MET A 303 -4.28 -0.09 16.85
CA MET A 303 -4.96 1.15 16.45
C MET A 303 -5.63 1.82 17.63
N THR A 304 -6.44 1.09 18.40
CA THR A 304 -7.14 1.63 19.56
C THR A 304 -6.16 2.21 20.57
N ALA A 305 -5.09 1.49 20.93
CA ALA A 305 -4.06 1.99 21.86
C ALA A 305 -3.36 3.25 21.32
N THR A 306 -3.07 3.28 20.02
CA THR A 306 -2.43 4.46 19.40
C THR A 306 -3.34 5.68 19.48
N PHE A 307 -4.63 5.54 19.17
CA PHE A 307 -5.58 6.65 19.20
C PHE A 307 -5.94 7.09 20.63
N THR A 308 -6.09 6.16 21.59
CA THR A 308 -6.43 6.52 22.97
C THR A 308 -5.32 7.33 23.63
N LEU A 309 -4.05 7.03 23.34
CA LEU A 309 -2.91 7.80 23.84
C LEU A 309 -2.92 9.28 23.42
N TRP A 310 -3.57 9.63 22.30
CA TRP A 310 -3.70 11.04 21.88
C TRP A 310 -4.67 11.86 22.75
N HIS A 311 -5.57 11.18 23.46
CA HIS A 311 -6.59 11.80 24.31
C HIS A 311 -6.22 11.82 25.79
N LEU A 312 -5.18 11.08 26.20
CA LEU A 312 -4.77 11.07 27.60
C LEU A 312 -4.13 12.42 27.99
N PRO A 313 -4.51 13.01 29.14
CA PRO A 313 -3.79 14.13 29.71
C PRO A 313 -2.33 13.73 30.04
N MET A 314 -1.41 14.70 29.98
CA MET A 314 0.05 14.48 29.91
C MET A 314 0.76 14.27 31.24
#